data_AF-A0A0W8IG90-F1
#
_entry.id   AF-A0A0W8IG90-F1
#
_cell.length_a   1.000
_cell.length_b   1.000
_cell.length_c   1.000
_cell.angle_alpha   90.00
_cell.angle_beta   90.00
_cell.angle_gamma   90.00
#
_symmetry.space_group_name_H-M   'P 1'
#
loop_
_entity.id
_entity.type
_entity.pdbx_description
1 polymer ?
#
loop_
_entity_poly.entity_id
_entity_poly.type
_entity_poly.pdbx_seq_one_letter_code
_entity_poly.pdbx_strand_id
1 'polypeptide(L)'
;MTEHTAPDAGGFDLAQWLATGETGRATETVTIYRDPYLEYEVRQLRADIAKHNATNTGEPDPDAAMGDEDTASELERRQTDLNARIRAAKAEVVITALSDGEVEEIAASFKKRYVSEKRNWNQTVKGTCMVLAQAATINGQKITADQWHQLSEGVLAGGQWEKIKQAWLAAQNKTPRVDAPFS
;
A
#
# COMPACT_ATOMS: atom_id res chain seq x y z
N MET A 1 -32.26 -5.50 21.35
CA MET A 1 -30.98 -5.75 22.05
C MET A 1 -30.09 -6.47 21.06
N THR A 2 -29.13 -5.78 20.46
CA THR A 2 -28.15 -6.38 19.56
C THR A 2 -27.04 -6.97 20.41
N GLU A 3 -26.94 -8.29 20.41
CA GLU A 3 -25.83 -9.03 21.02
C GLU A 3 -24.52 -8.61 20.35
N HIS A 4 -23.63 -8.02 21.14
CA HIS A 4 -22.23 -7.82 20.76
C HIS A 4 -21.55 -9.18 20.85
N THR A 5 -21.38 -9.85 19.72
CA THR A 5 -20.48 -11.00 19.61
C THR A 5 -19.06 -10.50 19.89
N ALA A 6 -18.54 -10.81 21.08
CA ALA A 6 -17.14 -10.58 21.40
C ALA A 6 -16.25 -11.40 20.44
N PRO A 7 -15.12 -10.85 19.95
CA PRO A 7 -14.20 -11.61 19.12
C PRO A 7 -13.64 -12.80 19.90
N ASP A 8 -13.60 -13.96 19.24
CA ASP A 8 -13.20 -15.25 19.78
C ASP A 8 -11.78 -15.20 20.38
N ALA A 9 -11.65 -15.59 21.63
CA ALA A 9 -10.42 -15.47 22.45
C ALA A 9 -9.35 -16.53 22.12
N GLY A 10 -9.55 -17.34 21.07
CA GLY A 10 -8.71 -18.49 20.74
C GLY A 10 -7.30 -18.18 20.19
N GLY A 11 -6.94 -16.90 20.01
CA GLY A 11 -5.65 -16.51 19.42
C GLY A 11 -4.79 -15.55 20.26
N PHE A 12 -5.26 -15.14 21.44
CA PHE A 12 -4.55 -14.16 22.27
C PHE A 12 -3.60 -14.87 23.25
N ASP A 13 -2.31 -14.92 22.91
CA ASP A 13 -1.27 -15.41 23.82
C ASP A 13 -0.81 -14.28 24.77
N LEU A 14 -1.38 -14.31 25.98
CA LEU A 14 -1.08 -13.40 27.08
C LEU A 14 0.39 -13.52 27.56
N ALA A 15 0.99 -14.70 27.49
CA ALA A 15 2.35 -14.93 27.98
C ALA A 15 3.39 -14.34 27.02
N GLN A 16 3.16 -14.49 25.71
CA GLN A 16 3.97 -13.81 24.69
C GLN A 16 3.72 -12.28 24.71
N TRP A 17 2.49 -11.83 24.98
CA TRP A 17 2.14 -10.41 25.07
C TRP A 17 2.83 -9.72 26.26
N LEU A 18 2.86 -10.37 27.43
CA LEU A 18 3.60 -9.89 28.60
C LEU A 18 5.13 -9.89 28.38
N ALA A 19 5.64 -10.78 27.51
CA ALA A 19 7.06 -10.93 27.26
C ALA A 19 7.62 -10.01 26.18
N THR A 20 6.86 -9.71 25.11
CA THR A 20 7.33 -8.90 23.97
C THR A 20 6.49 -7.66 23.70
N GLY A 21 5.25 -7.58 24.18
CA GLY A 21 4.28 -6.54 23.81
C GLY A 21 3.81 -6.59 22.34
N GLU A 22 4.08 -7.69 21.62
CA GLU A 22 3.88 -7.79 20.16
C GLU A 22 2.70 -8.68 19.73
N THR A 23 2.29 -9.70 20.50
CA THR A 23 1.15 -10.54 20.12
C THR A 23 -0.18 -9.80 20.27
N GLY A 24 -0.90 -9.66 19.16
CA GLY A 24 -2.21 -9.00 19.09
C GLY A 24 -2.25 -7.67 18.33
N ARG A 25 -1.11 -7.19 17.82
CA ARG A 25 -1.07 -6.00 16.96
C ARG A 25 -1.66 -6.34 15.60
N ALA A 26 -2.64 -5.57 15.16
CA ALA A 26 -3.23 -5.78 13.86
C ALA A 26 -2.23 -5.39 12.75
N THR A 27 -2.24 -6.17 11.67
CA THR A 27 -1.41 -5.94 10.49
C THR A 27 -2.30 -5.71 9.28
N GLU A 28 -1.91 -4.76 8.44
CA GLU A 28 -2.52 -4.48 7.14
C GLU A 28 -1.46 -4.61 6.06
N THR A 29 -1.83 -5.17 4.91
CA THR A 29 -0.94 -5.29 3.77
C THR A 29 -1.48 -4.50 2.59
N VAL A 30 -0.66 -3.61 2.04
CA VAL A 30 -0.98 -2.77 0.90
C VAL A 30 -0.06 -3.12 -0.26
N THR A 31 -0.64 -3.42 -1.42
CA THR A 31 0.12 -3.50 -2.66
C THR A 31 0.32 -2.11 -3.24
N ILE A 32 1.58 -1.75 -3.51
CA ILE A 32 1.98 -0.53 -4.20
C ILE A 32 2.68 -0.85 -5.52
N TYR A 33 2.67 0.10 -6.44
CA TYR A 33 3.35 0.01 -7.72
C TYR A 33 4.38 1.12 -7.83
N ARG A 34 5.65 0.74 -7.99
CA ARG A 34 6.80 1.67 -8.07
C ARG A 34 6.84 2.48 -9.36
N ASP A 35 6.04 2.13 -10.35
CA ASP A 35 5.96 2.82 -11.63
C ASP A 35 4.53 3.36 -11.83
N PRO A 36 4.33 4.68 -11.69
CA PRO A 36 3.02 5.31 -11.87
C PRO A 36 2.58 5.36 -13.34
N TYR A 37 3.49 5.13 -14.31
CA TYR A 37 3.15 5.12 -15.74
C TYR A 37 2.49 3.80 -16.18
N LEU A 38 2.63 2.72 -15.41
CA LEU A 38 2.02 1.42 -15.73
C LEU A 38 0.50 1.49 -15.82
N GLU A 39 -0.17 2.29 -14.98
CA GLU A 39 -1.63 2.44 -15.06
C GLU A 39 -2.07 3.10 -16.37
N TYR A 40 -1.28 4.04 -16.89
CA TYR A 40 -1.52 4.69 -18.16
C TYR A 40 -1.28 3.72 -19.33
N GLU A 41 -0.18 2.98 -19.30
CA GLU A 41 0.16 1.98 -20.33
C GLU A 41 -0.88 0.85 -20.40
N VAL A 42 -1.40 0.36 -19.26
CA VAL A 42 -2.49 -0.62 -19.23
C VAL A 42 -3.75 -0.08 -19.90
N ARG A 43 -4.09 1.20 -19.65
CA ARG A 43 -5.28 1.82 -20.25
C ARG A 43 -5.13 1.99 -21.76
N GLN A 44 -3.95 2.40 -22.22
CA GLN A 44 -3.64 2.52 -23.65
C GLN A 44 -3.72 1.16 -24.33
N LEU A 45 -3.08 0.13 -23.77
CA LEU A 45 -3.10 -1.22 -24.33
C LEU A 45 -4.53 -1.78 -24.42
N ARG A 46 -5.38 -1.54 -23.41
CA ARG A 46 -6.80 -1.94 -23.47
C ARG A 46 -7.56 -1.21 -24.58
N ALA A 47 -7.28 0.06 -24.80
CA ALA A 47 -7.91 0.83 -25.88
C ALA A 47 -7.47 0.31 -27.26
N ASP A 48 -6.19 -0.05 -27.41
CA ASP A 48 -5.65 -0.60 -28.65
C ASP A 48 -6.22 -1.98 -28.97
N ILE A 49 -6.33 -2.87 -27.97
CA ILE A 49 -7.01 -4.17 -28.12
C ILE A 49 -8.48 -3.99 -28.51
N ALA A 50 -9.19 -3.05 -27.88
CA ALA A 50 -10.59 -2.78 -28.20
C ALA A 50 -10.77 -2.26 -29.64
N LYS A 51 -9.87 -1.39 -30.11
CA LYS A 51 -9.85 -0.93 -31.51
C LYS A 51 -9.60 -2.07 -32.48
N HIS A 52 -8.58 -2.89 -32.22
CA HIS A 52 -8.24 -4.05 -33.05
C HIS A 52 -9.43 -5.04 -33.14
N ASN A 53 -10.06 -5.35 -32.01
CA ASN A 53 -11.22 -6.24 -31.99
C ASN A 53 -12.44 -5.64 -32.72
N ALA A 54 -12.66 -4.33 -32.64
CA ALA A 54 -13.75 -3.68 -33.37
C ALA A 54 -13.53 -3.72 -34.91
N THR A 55 -12.29 -3.59 -35.36
CA THR A 55 -11.93 -3.71 -36.79
C THR A 55 -12.14 -5.15 -37.30
N ASN A 56 -11.88 -6.16 -36.47
CA ASN A 56 -11.96 -7.58 -36.85
C ASN A 56 -13.35 -8.23 -36.67
N THR A 57 -14.37 -7.46 -36.29
CA THR A 57 -15.77 -7.96 -36.17
C THR A 57 -16.63 -7.77 -37.43
N GLY A 58 -16.06 -7.25 -38.53
CA GLY A 58 -16.69 -7.28 -39.85
C GLY A 58 -16.55 -8.66 -40.53
N GLU A 59 -17.37 -8.93 -41.57
CA GLU A 59 -17.23 -10.14 -42.40
C GLU A 59 -15.76 -10.36 -42.81
N PRO A 60 -15.25 -11.60 -42.76
CA PRO A 60 -13.86 -11.89 -43.08
C PRO A 60 -13.59 -11.49 -44.53
N ASP A 61 -12.84 -10.42 -44.73
CA ASP A 61 -12.40 -9.97 -46.05
C ASP A 61 -11.35 -10.98 -46.55
N PRO A 62 -11.60 -11.72 -47.64
CA PRO A 62 -10.64 -12.67 -48.18
C PRO A 62 -9.36 -12.00 -48.73
N ASP A 63 -9.34 -10.67 -48.85
CA ASP A 63 -8.18 -9.86 -49.20
C ASP A 63 -7.50 -9.20 -47.97
N ALA A 64 -7.90 -9.53 -46.74
CA ALA A 64 -7.24 -9.04 -45.53
C ALA A 64 -5.75 -9.41 -45.55
N ALA A 65 -4.91 -8.39 -45.70
CA ALA A 65 -3.47 -8.53 -45.82
C ALA A 65 -2.88 -9.29 -44.61
N MET A 66 -1.79 -10.03 -44.83
CA MET A 66 -0.98 -10.72 -43.80
C MET A 66 -0.47 -9.83 -42.62
N GLY A 67 -0.90 -8.56 -42.51
CA GLY A 67 -0.52 -7.64 -41.44
C GLY A 67 -1.32 -7.76 -40.13
N ASP A 68 -2.46 -8.46 -40.13
CA ASP A 68 -3.27 -8.64 -38.91
C ASP A 68 -2.67 -9.65 -37.92
N GLU A 69 -1.96 -10.66 -38.43
CA GLU A 69 -1.27 -11.66 -37.60
C GLU A 69 -0.07 -11.04 -36.86
N ASP A 70 0.62 -10.09 -37.52
CA ASP A 70 1.70 -9.30 -36.92
C ASP A 70 1.17 -8.33 -35.85
N THR A 71 -0.01 -7.71 -36.07
CA THR A 71 -0.61 -6.76 -35.13
C THR A 71 -1.13 -7.46 -33.87
N ALA A 72 -1.81 -8.60 -34.01
CA ALA A 72 -2.26 -9.39 -32.87
C ALA A 72 -1.09 -9.94 -32.05
N SER A 73 -0.05 -10.44 -32.73
CA SER A 73 1.18 -10.92 -32.09
C SER A 73 1.94 -9.81 -31.36
N GLU A 74 1.94 -8.59 -31.91
CA GLU A 74 2.55 -7.43 -31.25
C GLU A 74 1.76 -6.99 -30.01
N LEU A 75 0.42 -7.00 -30.06
CA LEU A 75 -0.42 -6.71 -28.90
C LEU A 75 -0.21 -7.75 -27.77
N GLU A 76 -0.10 -9.04 -28.10
CA GLU A 76 0.22 -10.09 -27.12
C GLU A 76 1.61 -9.92 -26.50
N ARG A 77 2.63 -9.57 -27.30
CA ARG A 77 3.98 -9.28 -26.79
C ARG A 77 3.96 -8.09 -25.85
N ARG A 78 3.30 -6.99 -26.23
CA ARG A 78 3.14 -5.80 -25.39
C ARG A 78 2.38 -6.12 -24.11
N GLN A 79 1.36 -6.98 -24.16
CA GLN A 79 0.64 -7.43 -22.97
C GLN A 79 1.54 -8.27 -22.04
N THR A 80 2.34 -9.16 -22.60
CA THR A 80 3.26 -10.01 -21.83
C THR A 80 4.36 -9.17 -21.15
N ASP A 81 4.97 -8.24 -21.88
CA ASP A 81 5.98 -7.31 -21.35
C ASP A 81 5.39 -6.42 -20.24
N LEU A 82 4.22 -5.82 -20.49
CA LEU A 82 3.57 -4.97 -19.51
C LEU A 82 3.19 -5.74 -18.24
N ASN A 83 2.70 -6.98 -18.37
CA ASN A 83 2.44 -7.85 -17.22
C ASN A 83 3.72 -8.18 -16.44
N ALA A 84 4.84 -8.41 -17.12
CA ALA A 84 6.12 -8.63 -16.46
C ALA A 84 6.59 -7.39 -15.70
N ARG A 85 6.46 -6.19 -16.30
CA ARG A 85 6.78 -4.91 -15.67
C ARG A 85 5.89 -4.60 -14.47
N ILE A 86 4.59 -4.90 -14.56
CA ILE A 86 3.65 -4.77 -13.43
C ILE A 86 4.06 -5.68 -12.27
N ARG A 87 4.38 -6.94 -12.56
CA ARG A 87 4.86 -7.87 -11.53
C ARG A 87 6.15 -7.40 -10.89
N ALA A 88 7.09 -6.88 -11.68
CA ALA A 88 8.36 -6.36 -11.19
C ALA A 88 8.21 -5.04 -10.39
N ALA A 89 7.24 -4.20 -10.77
CA ALA A 89 6.96 -2.93 -10.08
C ALA A 89 6.11 -3.12 -8.82
N LYS A 90 5.49 -4.29 -8.62
CA LYS A 90 4.70 -4.62 -7.44
C LYS A 90 5.62 -4.68 -6.22
N ALA A 91 5.25 -3.97 -5.16
CA ALA A 91 5.83 -4.16 -3.84
C ALA A 91 4.72 -4.27 -2.80
N GLU A 92 4.97 -5.06 -1.77
CA GLU A 92 4.05 -5.23 -0.65
C GLU A 92 4.55 -4.43 0.53
N VAL A 93 3.69 -3.55 1.02
CA VAL A 93 3.89 -2.79 2.24
C VAL A 93 3.11 -3.48 3.34
N VAL A 94 3.81 -4.07 4.30
CA VAL A 94 3.21 -4.68 5.49
C VAL A 94 3.30 -3.66 6.61
N ILE A 95 2.16 -3.24 7.13
CA ILE A 95 2.02 -2.22 8.17
C ILE A 95 1.48 -2.89 9.42
N THR A 96 2.24 -2.79 10.51
CA THR A 96 1.83 -3.29 11.82
C THR A 96 1.47 -2.10 12.71
N ALA A 97 0.39 -2.23 13.46
CA ALA A 97 0.01 -1.21 14.43
C ALA A 97 1.11 -0.96 15.46
N LEU A 98 1.15 0.25 15.98
CA LEU A 98 2.08 0.66 17.03
C LEU A 98 1.35 0.66 18.39
N SER A 99 2.08 0.41 19.46
CA SER A 99 1.60 0.67 20.82
C SER A 99 1.48 2.16 21.09
N ASP A 100 0.69 2.53 22.10
CA ASP A 100 0.52 3.94 22.50
C ASP A 100 1.87 4.58 22.91
N GLY A 101 2.75 3.83 23.59
CA GLY A 101 4.10 4.28 23.93
C GLY A 101 4.96 4.59 22.70
N GLU A 102 4.96 3.73 21.69
CA GLU A 102 5.68 3.98 20.42
C GLU A 102 5.12 5.21 19.70
N VAL A 103 3.79 5.39 19.72
CA VAL A 103 3.13 6.57 19.14
C VAL A 103 3.53 7.85 19.89
N GLU A 104 3.62 7.81 21.21
CA GLU A 104 4.06 8.93 22.05
C GLU A 104 5.53 9.29 21.80
N GLU A 105 6.41 8.29 21.66
CA GLU A 105 7.81 8.49 21.31
C GLU A 105 7.97 9.17 19.93
N ILE A 106 7.15 8.78 18.96
CA ILE A 106 7.10 9.43 17.64
C ILE A 106 6.63 10.87 17.78
N ALA A 107 5.57 11.12 18.56
CA ALA A 107 5.04 12.46 18.79
C ALA A 107 6.09 13.38 19.47
N ALA A 108 6.81 12.86 20.46
CA ALA A 108 7.89 13.58 21.14
C ALA A 108 9.07 13.87 20.20
N SER A 109 9.46 12.88 19.38
CA SER A 109 10.53 13.02 18.38
C SER A 109 10.16 14.04 17.31
N PHE A 110 8.90 14.05 16.86
CA PHE A 110 8.40 15.01 15.90
C PHE A 110 8.47 16.44 16.45
N LYS A 111 8.00 16.68 17.68
CA LYS A 111 8.08 18.00 18.34
C LYS A 111 9.51 18.50 18.45
N LYS A 112 10.47 17.61 18.74
CA LYS A 112 11.90 17.96 18.81
C LYS A 112 12.49 18.31 17.44
N ARG A 113 12.14 17.55 16.39
CA ARG A 113 12.72 17.71 15.04
C ARG A 113 12.07 18.82 14.22
N TYR A 114 10.78 19.09 14.46
CA TYR A 114 9.97 20.02 13.67
C TYR A 114 9.29 21.08 14.56
N VAL A 115 10.11 21.81 15.33
CA VAL A 115 9.66 22.80 16.32
C VAL A 115 8.79 23.93 15.72
N SER A 116 8.98 24.23 14.43
CA SER A 116 8.23 25.27 13.72
C SER A 116 6.91 24.77 13.09
N GLU A 117 6.66 23.46 13.10
CA GLU A 117 5.45 22.90 12.52
C GLU A 117 4.25 23.18 13.42
N LYS A 118 3.21 23.82 12.85
CA LYS A 118 1.99 24.19 13.58
C LYS A 118 0.95 23.08 13.54
N ARG A 119 1.06 22.16 12.59
CA ARG A 119 0.14 21.02 12.44
C ARG A 119 0.52 19.89 13.38
N ASN A 120 -0.48 19.13 13.82
CA ASN A 120 -0.24 17.92 14.60
C ASN A 120 0.55 16.90 13.77
N TRP A 121 1.45 16.15 14.42
CA TRP A 121 2.32 15.19 13.74
C TRP A 121 1.53 14.21 12.86
N ASN A 122 0.40 13.71 13.36
CA ASN A 122 -0.50 12.78 12.66
C ASN A 122 -1.28 13.39 11.48
N GLN A 123 -1.19 14.70 11.27
CA GLN A 123 -1.80 15.42 10.15
C GLN A 123 -0.78 15.77 9.05
N THR A 124 0.51 15.46 9.26
CA THR A 124 1.57 15.80 8.31
C THR A 124 2.12 14.57 7.60
N VAL A 125 2.61 14.77 6.37
CA VAL A 125 3.36 13.74 5.64
C VAL A 125 4.58 13.31 6.45
N LYS A 126 5.32 14.27 7.02
CA LYS A 126 6.51 14.02 7.85
C LYS A 126 6.21 13.12 9.05
N GLY A 127 5.14 13.39 9.79
CA GLY A 127 4.75 12.55 10.92
C GLY A 127 4.27 11.16 10.48
N THR A 128 3.56 11.07 9.36
CA THR A 128 3.20 9.77 8.76
C THR A 128 4.45 8.98 8.35
N CYS A 129 5.47 9.63 7.79
CA CYS A 129 6.73 8.98 7.44
C CYS A 129 7.49 8.46 8.68
N MET A 130 7.45 9.22 9.80
CA MET A 130 8.04 8.77 11.06
C MET A 130 7.33 7.53 11.62
N VAL A 131 6.01 7.46 11.51
CA VAL A 131 5.24 6.25 11.84
C VAL A 131 5.66 5.09 10.97
N LEU A 132 5.62 5.25 9.65
CA LEU A 132 5.88 4.16 8.71
C LEU A 132 7.32 3.62 8.82
N ALA A 133 8.28 4.45 9.23
CA ALA A 133 9.64 4.00 9.50
C ALA A 133 9.72 2.97 10.65
N GLN A 134 8.78 3.00 11.59
CA GLN A 134 8.69 2.04 12.68
C GLN A 134 7.70 0.91 12.38
N ALA A 135 6.53 1.28 11.85
CA ALA A 135 5.36 0.43 11.67
C ALA A 135 5.39 -0.44 10.41
N ALA A 136 6.10 -0.02 9.36
CA ALA A 136 5.96 -0.59 8.03
C ALA A 136 7.26 -1.21 7.49
N THR A 137 7.09 -2.25 6.69
CA THR A 137 8.15 -2.84 5.87
C THR A 137 7.73 -2.84 4.41
N ILE A 138 8.69 -2.66 3.50
CA ILE A 138 8.50 -2.84 2.05
C ILE A 138 9.25 -4.11 1.67
N ASN A 139 8.55 -5.12 1.17
CA ASN A 139 9.12 -6.44 0.85
C ASN A 139 9.98 -7.00 2.01
N GLY A 140 9.51 -6.85 3.25
CA GLY A 140 10.19 -7.31 4.46
C GLY A 140 11.33 -6.42 4.97
N GLN A 141 11.65 -5.30 4.30
CA GLN A 141 12.69 -4.37 4.75
C GLN A 141 12.09 -3.11 5.37
N LYS A 142 12.58 -2.72 6.56
CA LYS A 142 12.31 -1.39 7.13
C LYS A 142 13.13 -0.35 6.38
N ILE A 143 12.51 0.80 6.13
CA ILE A 143 13.18 1.97 5.53
C ILE A 143 13.02 3.18 6.44
N THR A 144 13.88 4.18 6.29
CA THR A 144 13.89 5.36 7.15
C THR A 144 12.73 6.31 6.85
N ALA A 145 12.44 7.23 7.77
CA ALA A 145 11.42 8.26 7.57
C ALA A 145 11.75 9.17 6.37
N ASP A 146 13.03 9.45 6.13
CA ASP A 146 13.46 10.26 4.99
C ASP A 146 13.27 9.50 3.66
N GLN A 147 13.50 8.18 3.64
CA GLN A 147 13.19 7.33 2.47
C GLN A 147 11.68 7.24 2.21
N TRP A 148 10.86 7.11 3.25
CA TRP A 148 9.41 7.20 3.14
C TRP A 148 8.96 8.54 2.57
N HIS A 149 9.59 9.63 3.00
CA HIS A 149 9.27 10.96 2.50
C HIS A 149 9.59 11.12 1.01
N GLN A 150 10.76 10.64 0.56
CA GLN A 150 11.11 10.60 -0.86
C GLN A 150 10.10 9.80 -1.69
N LEU A 151 9.64 8.65 -1.18
CA LEU A 151 8.61 7.85 -1.86
C LEU A 151 7.26 8.59 -1.92
N SER A 152 6.89 9.30 -0.86
CA SER A 152 5.63 10.06 -0.76
C SER A 152 5.55 11.23 -1.76
N GLU A 153 6.70 11.84 -2.07
CA GLU A 153 6.80 12.93 -3.06
C GLU A 153 7.02 12.42 -4.49
N GLY A 154 7.49 11.17 -4.64
CA GLY A 154 7.77 10.52 -5.91
C GLY A 154 6.72 9.48 -6.28
N VAL A 155 7.17 8.22 -6.36
CA VAL A 155 6.42 7.11 -6.96
C VAL A 155 5.12 6.75 -6.24
N LEU A 156 4.96 7.13 -4.96
CA LEU A 156 3.74 6.88 -4.19
C LEU A 156 2.82 8.10 -4.12
N ALA A 157 3.18 9.23 -4.74
CA ALA A 157 2.41 10.46 -4.65
C ALA A 157 0.93 10.27 -5.01
N GLY A 158 0.06 11.01 -4.33
CA GLY A 158 -1.38 10.95 -4.54
C GLY A 158 -2.02 9.67 -3.99
N GLY A 159 -2.69 8.91 -4.86
CA GLY A 159 -3.60 7.83 -4.44
C GLY A 159 -2.93 6.65 -3.72
N GLN A 160 -1.67 6.33 -4.03
CA GLN A 160 -0.96 5.23 -3.36
C GLN A 160 -0.54 5.60 -1.94
N TRP A 161 -0.08 6.84 -1.73
CA TRP A 161 0.25 7.37 -0.41
C TRP A 161 -0.95 7.36 0.53
N GLU A 162 -2.11 7.83 0.05
CA GLU A 162 -3.33 7.82 0.86
C GLU A 162 -3.76 6.39 1.24
N LYS A 163 -3.59 5.40 0.35
CA LYS A 163 -3.86 3.99 0.68
C LYS A 163 -2.98 3.48 1.82
N ILE A 164 -1.68 3.78 1.79
CA ILE A 164 -0.75 3.40 2.87
C ILE A 164 -1.17 4.05 4.19
N LYS A 165 -1.50 5.34 4.16
CA LYS A 165 -1.95 6.07 5.35
C LYS A 165 -3.25 5.48 5.93
N GLN A 166 -4.22 5.16 5.08
CA GLN A 166 -5.47 4.53 5.52
C GLN A 166 -5.25 3.13 6.08
N ALA A 167 -4.32 2.35 5.51
CA ALA A 167 -3.99 1.03 6.03
C ALA A 167 -3.31 1.11 7.41
N TRP A 168 -2.44 2.09 7.65
CA TRP A 168 -1.95 2.33 9.01
C TRP A 168 -3.08 2.66 9.98
N LEU A 169 -3.99 3.57 9.62
CA LEU A 169 -5.14 3.90 10.48
C LEU A 169 -6.04 2.69 10.74
N ALA A 170 -6.25 1.84 9.74
CA ALA A 170 -7.02 0.60 9.88
C ALA A 170 -6.34 -0.38 10.83
N ALA A 171 -5.02 -0.60 10.69
CA ALA A 171 -4.24 -1.42 11.62
C ALA A 171 -4.32 -0.86 13.06
N GLN A 172 -4.16 0.46 13.22
CA GLN A 172 -4.21 1.10 14.52
C GLN A 172 -5.59 0.96 15.19
N ASN A 173 -6.68 1.11 14.42
CA ASN A 173 -8.05 1.01 14.94
C ASN A 173 -8.49 -0.42 15.27
N LYS A 174 -7.90 -1.42 14.60
CA LYS A 174 -8.16 -2.84 14.88
C LYS A 174 -7.41 -3.35 16.11
N THR A 175 -6.38 -2.63 16.55
CA THR A 175 -5.60 -3.01 17.72
C THR A 175 -6.38 -2.61 18.99
N PRO A 176 -6.67 -3.55 19.90
CA PRO A 176 -7.39 -3.23 21.12
C PRO A 176 -6.60 -2.20 21.94
N ARG A 177 -7.24 -1.08 22.28
CA ARG A 177 -6.70 -0.12 23.24
C ARG A 177 -6.80 -0.74 24.63
N VAL A 178 -5.67 -1.03 25.23
CA VAL A 178 -5.62 -1.43 26.63
C VAL A 178 -5.37 -0.15 27.41
N ASP A 179 -6.42 0.41 28.02
CA ASP A 179 -6.22 1.38 29.11
C ASP A 179 -5.33 0.67 30.13
N ALA A 180 -4.12 1.18 30.35
CA ALA A 180 -3.22 0.60 31.34
C ALA A 180 -3.97 0.53 32.69
N PRO A 181 -4.18 -0.65 33.28
CA PRO A 181 -4.62 -0.69 34.65
C PRO A 181 -3.44 -0.15 35.46
N PHE A 182 -3.70 0.85 36.31
CA PHE A 182 -2.75 1.49 37.23
C PHE A 182 -1.89 2.63 36.61
N SER A 183 -2.48 3.83 36.56
CA SER A 183 -1.77 5.08 36.89
C SER A 183 -2.19 5.54 38.28
#